data_AF-A0A2B7GC12-F1
#
_entry.id   AF-A0A2B7GC12-F1
#
_cell.length_a   1.000
_cell.length_b   1.000
_cell.length_c   1.000
_cell.angle_alpha   90.00
_cell.angle_beta   90.00
_cell.angle_gamma   90.00
#
_symmetry.space_group_name_H-M   'P 1'
#
loop_
_entity.id
_entity.type
_entity.pdbx_description
1 polymer ?
#
loop_
_entity_poly.entity_id
_entity_poly.type
_entity_poly.pdbx_seq_one_letter_code
_entity_poly.pdbx_strand_id
1 'polypeptide(L)'
;MTAEDRLSLSKPLEPPDVPIAEIKARTRRAEARSVMATVASLRDHGVPTRDIAVVVRDLDNYEEPLYRASVHYGLTPVFWVQLRVTQTRPFALIESVCDVLASDNPSREILCRPLEHRWAPPSAMSSEWPIDPKTVQVSMQALPDESRTLSEWHDELEANPGIDERFVTYAEWLGDCPEPTPEAVTNVLTDVVDTYEELGLPVTKENDSPSLIETERDARATVRVKTLVQQLRHKYADRLDEGILGRSWSSVAELSQLIATQRPGRREHSNARAIDIVEANDIWLLNVPYVLAVGLIDGEWPQQTESVVPPELQEAILRGDGRVGTLAPRTAWTTGRDRDQFDDTLRAAGNGLIVTRHTESTSGEERRPSPLLDHLDTDLVPPDERRQLMSEERELPNDVRAMLNHEVANSE
;
A
#
# COMPACT_ATOMS: atom_id res chain seq x y z
N MET A 1 -2.01 -21.41 24.10
CA MET A 1 -0.87 -20.63 24.59
C MET A 1 -0.64 -20.94 26.06
N THR A 2 0.25 -21.88 26.32
CA THR A 2 0.79 -22.20 27.65
C THR A 2 1.79 -21.12 28.10
N ALA A 3 2.25 -21.14 29.35
CA ALA A 3 3.34 -20.26 29.80
C ALA A 3 4.65 -20.53 29.05
N GLU A 4 4.84 -21.76 28.58
CA GLU A 4 5.97 -22.20 27.75
C GLU A 4 5.93 -21.56 26.35
N ASP A 5 4.74 -21.46 25.74
CA ASP A 5 4.52 -20.74 24.47
C ASP A 5 4.73 -19.22 24.60
N ARG A 6 4.63 -18.66 25.82
CA ARG A 6 4.83 -17.22 26.09
C ARG A 6 6.30 -16.86 26.27
N LEU A 7 7.12 -17.80 26.75
CA LEU A 7 8.57 -17.66 26.91
C LEU A 7 9.35 -17.98 25.62
N SER A 8 8.76 -18.72 24.66
CA SER A 8 9.39 -18.99 23.37
C SER A 8 9.66 -17.72 22.55
N LEU A 9 8.88 -16.65 22.76
CA LEU A 9 9.06 -15.32 22.15
C LEU A 9 10.35 -14.60 22.60
N SER A 10 11.04 -15.12 23.62
CA SER A 10 12.31 -14.60 24.15
C SER A 10 13.52 -15.48 23.84
N LYS A 11 13.35 -16.60 23.12
CA LYS A 11 14.47 -17.45 22.68
C LYS A 11 15.33 -16.68 21.68
N PRO A 12 16.68 -16.74 21.75
CA PRO A 12 17.57 -16.13 20.77
C PRO A 12 17.15 -16.47 19.34
N LEU A 13 17.21 -15.49 18.44
CA LEU A 13 17.03 -15.77 17.01
C LEU A 13 18.18 -16.67 16.55
N GLU A 14 17.88 -17.63 15.69
CA GLU A 14 18.95 -18.38 15.04
C GLU A 14 19.63 -17.45 14.05
N PRO A 15 20.95 -17.24 14.15
CA PRO A 15 21.65 -16.40 13.18
C PRO A 15 21.53 -17.02 11.79
N PRO A 16 21.37 -16.22 10.72
CA PRO A 16 21.28 -16.76 9.38
C PRO A 16 22.65 -17.34 8.97
N ASP A 17 22.64 -18.40 8.15
CA ASP A 17 23.86 -19.06 7.65
C ASP A 17 24.56 -18.27 6.53
N VAL A 18 24.31 -16.96 6.42
CA VAL A 18 24.86 -16.07 5.39
C VAL A 18 25.64 -14.92 6.02
N PRO A 19 26.67 -14.37 5.33
CA PRO A 19 27.38 -13.18 5.79
C PRO A 19 26.45 -11.98 5.98
N ILE A 20 26.72 -11.18 7.02
CA ILE A 20 25.90 -10.02 7.39
C ILE A 20 26.76 -8.74 7.45
N ALA A 21 26.39 -7.73 6.66
CA ALA A 21 27.03 -6.42 6.69
C ALA A 21 26.07 -5.35 7.26
N GLU A 22 26.56 -4.51 8.17
CA GLU A 22 25.81 -3.36 8.70
C GLU A 22 26.22 -2.05 8.02
N ILE A 23 25.25 -1.33 7.43
CA ILE A 23 25.44 0.03 6.93
C ILE A 23 24.78 1.04 7.87
N LYS A 24 25.61 1.86 8.50
CA LYS A 24 25.19 2.97 9.36
C LYS A 24 25.14 4.28 8.58
N ALA A 25 23.99 4.94 8.60
CA ALA A 25 23.80 6.26 8.01
C ALA A 25 23.40 7.31 9.08
N ARG A 26 23.56 8.59 8.73
CA ARG A 26 23.22 9.68 9.66
C ARG A 26 21.70 9.88 9.74
N THR A 27 21.05 10.05 8.59
CA THR A 27 19.61 10.34 8.49
C THR A 27 18.91 9.28 7.65
N ARG A 28 17.58 9.14 7.81
CA ARG A 28 16.76 8.23 6.99
C ARG A 28 16.95 8.42 5.48
N ARG A 29 17.09 9.68 5.03
CA ARG A 29 17.38 10.00 3.63
C ARG A 29 18.76 9.47 3.21
N ALA A 30 19.78 9.61 4.06
CA ALA A 30 21.11 9.10 3.77
C ALA A 30 21.15 7.57 3.78
N GLU A 31 20.38 6.93 4.68
CA GLU A 31 20.18 5.49 4.71
C GLU A 31 19.55 4.97 3.42
N ALA A 32 18.41 5.54 3.00
CA ALA A 32 17.74 5.17 1.75
C ALA A 32 18.66 5.35 0.52
N ARG A 33 19.51 6.39 0.51
CA ARG A 33 20.54 6.56 -0.52
C ARG A 33 21.60 5.46 -0.46
N SER A 34 22.09 5.09 0.72
CA SER A 34 23.05 4.00 0.88
C SER A 34 22.44 2.66 0.43
N VAL A 35 21.18 2.38 0.79
CA VAL A 35 20.44 1.17 0.35
C VAL A 35 20.39 1.10 -1.17
N MET A 36 19.90 2.15 -1.84
CA MET A 36 19.76 2.12 -3.30
C MET A 36 21.12 2.19 -4.03
N ALA A 37 22.14 2.78 -3.42
CA ALA A 37 23.51 2.69 -3.92
C ALA A 37 24.03 1.26 -3.86
N THR A 38 23.79 0.53 -2.76
CA THR A 38 24.13 -0.89 -2.62
C THR A 38 23.42 -1.72 -3.68
N VAL A 39 22.09 -1.55 -3.82
CA VAL A 39 21.29 -2.26 -4.82
C VAL A 39 21.84 -2.02 -6.22
N ALA A 40 22.09 -0.75 -6.56
CA ALA A 40 22.65 -0.44 -7.86
C ALA A 40 24.01 -1.14 -8.01
N SER A 41 24.91 -1.00 -7.03
CA SER A 41 26.28 -1.52 -7.12
C SER A 41 26.33 -3.04 -7.25
N LEU A 42 25.42 -3.77 -6.59
CA LEU A 42 25.21 -5.21 -6.83
C LEU A 42 24.83 -5.49 -8.29
N ARG A 43 23.96 -4.68 -8.90
CA ARG A 43 23.59 -4.82 -10.32
C ARG A 43 24.75 -4.58 -11.27
N ASP A 44 25.61 -3.59 -10.98
CA ASP A 44 26.82 -3.34 -11.80
C ASP A 44 27.79 -4.53 -11.74
N HIS A 45 27.76 -5.30 -10.64
CA HIS A 45 28.51 -6.55 -10.48
C HIS A 45 27.76 -7.78 -11.01
N GLY A 46 26.66 -7.60 -11.75
CA GLY A 46 25.96 -8.67 -12.46
C GLY A 46 24.81 -9.33 -11.69
N VAL A 47 24.51 -8.91 -10.46
CA VAL A 47 23.38 -9.46 -9.70
C VAL A 47 22.05 -9.07 -10.37
N PRO A 48 21.21 -10.03 -10.78
CA PRO A 48 19.91 -9.73 -11.35
C PRO A 48 18.98 -9.02 -10.35
N THR A 49 18.16 -8.12 -10.85
CA THR A 49 17.17 -7.36 -10.04
C THR A 49 16.24 -8.27 -9.23
N ARG A 50 15.85 -9.42 -9.78
CA ARG A 50 14.99 -10.43 -9.11
C ARG A 50 15.66 -11.12 -7.92
N ASP A 51 16.99 -11.02 -7.83
CA ASP A 51 17.81 -11.68 -6.82
C ASP A 51 18.12 -10.73 -5.65
N ILE A 52 17.50 -9.54 -5.65
CA ILE A 52 17.67 -8.49 -4.64
C ILE A 52 16.28 -8.10 -4.10
N ALA A 53 16.09 -8.15 -2.78
CA ALA A 53 14.91 -7.62 -2.11
C ALA A 53 15.30 -6.57 -1.06
N VAL A 54 14.59 -5.45 -1.03
CA VAL A 54 14.70 -4.44 0.03
C VAL A 54 13.52 -4.62 0.98
N VAL A 55 13.80 -4.79 2.26
CA VAL A 55 12.80 -5.11 3.28
C VAL A 55 12.79 -4.00 4.31
N VAL A 56 11.61 -3.46 4.55
CA VAL A 56 11.39 -2.49 5.63
C VAL A 56 10.36 -3.04 6.58
N ARG A 57 10.38 -2.57 7.83
CA ARG A 57 9.33 -2.90 8.77
C ARG A 57 7.97 -2.37 8.30
N ASP A 58 7.95 -1.11 7.90
CA ASP A 58 6.77 -0.32 7.55
C ASP A 58 7.15 0.63 6.40
N LEU A 59 6.44 0.52 5.28
CA LEU A 59 6.73 1.31 4.07
C LEU A 59 6.36 2.78 4.22
N ASP A 60 5.45 3.16 5.12
CA ASP A 60 4.96 4.54 5.22
C ASP A 60 6.10 5.55 5.45
N ASN A 61 7.13 5.16 6.20
CA ASN A 61 8.28 6.01 6.51
C ASN A 61 9.40 5.98 5.46
N TYR A 62 9.40 4.98 4.58
CA TYR A 62 10.51 4.68 3.67
C TYR A 62 10.15 4.75 2.18
N GLU A 63 8.88 4.74 1.80
CA GLU A 63 8.44 4.78 0.39
C GLU A 63 9.01 6.00 -0.35
N GLU A 64 8.75 7.22 0.14
CA GLU A 64 9.26 8.44 -0.50
C GLU A 64 10.81 8.52 -0.52
N PRO A 65 11.53 8.28 0.60
CA PRO A 65 12.99 8.25 0.60
C PRO A 65 13.59 7.22 -0.37
N LEU A 66 13.07 5.98 -0.38
CA LEU A 66 13.55 4.91 -1.24
C LEU A 66 13.21 5.17 -2.71
N TYR A 67 12.04 5.73 -3.01
CA TYR A 67 11.66 6.11 -4.37
C TYR A 67 12.61 7.15 -4.93
N ARG A 68 12.85 8.24 -4.17
CA ARG A 68 13.79 9.29 -4.58
C ARG A 68 15.21 8.78 -4.76
N ALA A 69 15.66 7.90 -3.88
CA ALA A 69 16.97 7.28 -4.00
C ALA A 69 17.06 6.35 -5.22
N SER A 70 16.00 5.60 -5.51
CA SER A 70 15.93 4.71 -6.69
C SER A 70 16.04 5.51 -7.99
N VAL A 71 15.28 6.60 -8.11
CA VAL A 71 15.34 7.52 -9.26
C VAL A 71 16.75 8.09 -9.43
N HIS A 72 17.41 8.47 -8.33
CA HIS A 72 18.77 9.00 -8.37
C HIS A 72 19.79 7.99 -8.93
N TYR A 73 19.61 6.70 -8.68
CA TYR A 73 20.48 5.64 -9.18
C TYR A 73 19.96 4.94 -10.45
N GLY A 74 18.93 5.47 -11.10
CA GLY A 74 18.36 4.89 -12.32
C GLY A 74 17.72 3.51 -12.11
N LEU A 75 17.24 3.23 -10.89
CA LEU A 75 16.53 2.00 -10.54
C LEU A 75 15.03 2.22 -10.62
N THR A 76 14.31 1.16 -11.00
CA THR A 76 12.84 1.12 -10.98
C THR A 76 12.40 0.34 -9.74
N PRO A 77 11.94 1.00 -8.66
CA PRO A 77 11.44 0.32 -7.48
C PRO A 77 9.98 -0.13 -7.70
N VAL A 78 9.64 -1.31 -7.17
CA VAL A 78 8.24 -1.74 -7.01
C VAL A 78 8.01 -1.95 -5.54
N PHE A 79 7.20 -1.07 -4.96
CA PHE A 79 6.77 -1.17 -3.58
C PHE A 79 5.61 -2.15 -3.47
N TRP A 80 5.75 -3.12 -2.58
CA TRP A 80 4.65 -4.01 -2.17
C TRP A 80 3.83 -3.28 -1.12
N VAL A 81 3.36 -2.09 -1.49
CA VAL A 81 2.34 -1.39 -0.73
C VAL A 81 1.00 -2.06 -1.00
N GLN A 82 0.28 -2.35 0.09
CA GLN A 82 -1.15 -2.58 0.04
C GLN A 82 -1.78 -1.34 -0.61
N LEU A 83 -2.41 -1.52 -1.77
CA LEU A 83 -3.09 -0.43 -2.44
C LEU A 83 -4.11 0.17 -1.46
N ARG A 84 -3.93 1.44 -1.11
CA ARG A 84 -4.93 2.20 -0.34
C ARG A 84 -6.11 2.48 -1.26
N VAL A 85 -6.97 1.48 -1.43
CA VAL A 85 -8.08 1.50 -2.40
C VAL A 85 -8.93 2.75 -2.22
N THR A 86 -9.17 3.16 -0.98
CA THR A 86 -9.93 4.38 -0.63
C THR A 86 -9.32 5.69 -1.14
N GLN A 87 -8.06 5.67 -1.59
CA GLN A 87 -7.35 6.83 -2.16
C GLN A 87 -7.13 6.68 -3.66
N THR A 88 -7.94 5.88 -4.35
CA THR A 88 -7.81 5.61 -5.78
C THR A 88 -9.02 6.14 -6.54
N ARG A 89 -8.84 6.52 -7.80
CA ARG A 89 -9.94 7.05 -8.62
C ARG A 89 -11.08 6.03 -8.83
N PRO A 90 -10.81 4.73 -9.10
CA PRO A 90 -11.89 3.75 -9.23
C PRO A 90 -12.76 3.64 -7.98
N PHE A 91 -12.16 3.73 -6.79
CA PHE A 91 -12.94 3.70 -5.55
C PHE A 91 -13.69 5.01 -5.31
N ALA A 92 -13.07 6.16 -5.57
CA ALA A 92 -13.73 7.46 -5.48
C ALA A 92 -14.94 7.56 -6.43
N LEU A 93 -14.85 6.92 -7.60
CA LEU A 93 -15.98 6.78 -8.53
C LEU A 93 -17.13 6.01 -7.86
N ILE A 94 -16.87 4.83 -7.30
CA ILE A 94 -17.91 4.03 -6.61
C ILE A 94 -18.54 4.79 -5.44
N GLU A 95 -17.71 5.45 -4.62
CA GLU A 95 -18.18 6.28 -3.51
C GLU A 95 -19.09 7.39 -4.01
N SER A 96 -18.67 8.16 -5.01
CA SER A 96 -19.45 9.26 -5.57
C SER A 96 -20.77 8.82 -6.23
N VAL A 97 -20.80 7.63 -6.86
CA VAL A 97 -22.04 7.05 -7.41
C VAL A 97 -23.00 6.69 -6.29
N CYS A 98 -22.50 6.08 -5.21
CA CYS A 98 -23.35 5.77 -4.06
C CYS A 98 -23.87 7.05 -3.39
N ASP A 99 -23.05 8.09 -3.29
CA ASP A 99 -23.42 9.37 -2.68
C ASP A 99 -24.54 10.08 -3.43
N VAL A 100 -24.44 10.16 -4.77
CA VAL A 100 -25.48 10.80 -5.59
C VAL A 100 -26.79 10.01 -5.55
N LEU A 101 -26.73 8.67 -5.61
CA LEU A 101 -27.92 7.80 -5.52
C LEU A 101 -28.53 7.73 -4.12
N ALA A 102 -27.76 8.07 -3.08
CA ALA A 102 -28.25 8.16 -1.70
C ALA A 102 -28.95 9.49 -1.40
N SER A 103 -28.78 10.50 -2.26
CA SER A 103 -29.30 11.84 -2.04
C SER A 103 -30.66 12.02 -2.71
N ASP A 104 -31.67 12.41 -1.93
CA ASP A 104 -32.99 12.76 -2.47
C ASP A 104 -32.93 14.06 -3.30
N ASN A 105 -32.03 14.98 -2.94
CA ASN A 105 -31.85 16.27 -3.57
C ASN A 105 -30.34 16.60 -3.68
N PRO A 106 -29.59 15.98 -4.60
CA PRO A 106 -28.16 16.28 -4.76
C PRO A 106 -27.94 17.75 -5.12
N SER A 107 -26.88 18.35 -4.56
CA SER A 107 -26.33 19.61 -5.07
C SER A 107 -25.61 19.36 -6.40
N ARG A 108 -25.30 20.42 -7.15
CA ARG A 108 -24.51 20.29 -8.40
C ARG A 108 -23.16 19.60 -8.16
N GLU A 109 -22.52 19.82 -7.00
CA GLU A 109 -21.23 19.22 -6.68
C GLU A 109 -21.37 17.71 -6.49
N ILE A 110 -22.41 17.27 -5.78
CA ILE A 110 -22.70 15.83 -5.60
C ILE A 110 -23.06 15.19 -6.95
N LEU A 111 -23.90 15.87 -7.75
CA LEU A 111 -24.31 15.41 -9.08
C LEU A 111 -23.12 15.19 -10.01
N CYS A 112 -22.19 16.15 -10.09
CA CYS A 112 -21.07 16.12 -11.03
C CYS A 112 -19.90 15.23 -10.61
N ARG A 113 -19.82 14.83 -9.33
CA ARG A 113 -18.64 14.14 -8.80
C ARG A 113 -18.30 12.80 -9.48
N PRO A 114 -19.27 11.94 -9.84
CA PRO A 114 -18.96 10.76 -10.66
C PRO A 114 -18.34 11.10 -12.02
N LEU A 115 -18.76 12.19 -12.66
CA LEU A 115 -18.20 12.64 -13.94
C LEU A 115 -16.75 13.14 -13.77
N GLU A 116 -16.43 13.81 -12.67
CA GLU A 116 -15.04 14.17 -12.31
C GLU A 116 -14.15 12.92 -12.12
N HIS A 117 -14.75 11.83 -11.65
CA HIS A 117 -14.11 10.51 -11.51
C HIS A 117 -14.23 9.62 -12.75
N ARG A 118 -14.53 10.23 -13.91
CA ARG A 118 -14.56 9.59 -15.23
C ARG A 118 -15.63 8.51 -15.38
N TRP A 119 -16.78 8.72 -14.76
CA TRP A 119 -17.96 7.94 -15.08
C TRP A 119 -18.24 7.99 -16.60
N ALA A 120 -18.71 6.86 -17.12
CA ALA A 120 -19.21 6.71 -18.48
C ALA A 120 -20.39 5.74 -18.46
N PRO A 121 -21.34 5.84 -19.41
CA PRO A 121 -22.50 4.97 -19.43
C PRO A 121 -22.08 3.53 -19.79
N PRO A 122 -22.70 2.49 -19.20
CA PRO A 122 -22.37 1.08 -19.51
C PRO A 122 -22.51 0.69 -20.99
N SER A 123 -23.29 1.44 -21.76
CA SER A 123 -23.47 1.24 -23.20
C SER A 123 -22.45 1.99 -24.06
N ALA A 124 -21.53 2.75 -23.47
CA ALA A 124 -20.53 3.51 -24.21
C ALA A 124 -19.52 2.56 -24.89
N MET A 125 -19.35 2.75 -26.20
CA MET A 125 -18.32 2.07 -27.01
C MET A 125 -17.41 3.07 -27.73
N SER A 126 -17.60 4.38 -27.51
CA SER A 126 -16.91 5.44 -28.24
C SER A 126 -15.78 6.07 -27.41
N SER A 127 -14.80 6.65 -28.10
CA SER A 127 -13.73 7.47 -27.50
C SER A 127 -14.22 8.84 -27.01
N GLU A 128 -15.53 9.12 -27.09
CA GLU A 128 -16.12 10.36 -26.59
C GLU A 128 -16.37 10.29 -25.08
N TRP A 129 -16.16 9.14 -24.46
CA TRP A 129 -16.23 8.95 -23.02
C TRP A 129 -14.86 8.50 -22.48
N PRO A 130 -14.49 8.88 -21.23
CA PRO A 130 -15.17 9.79 -20.32
C PRO A 130 -15.13 11.27 -20.77
N ILE A 131 -15.97 12.11 -20.17
CA ILE A 131 -15.97 13.57 -20.43
C ILE A 131 -14.63 14.18 -19.97
N ASP A 132 -14.06 15.08 -20.78
CA ASP A 132 -12.83 15.80 -20.39
C ASP A 132 -13.08 16.62 -19.10
N PRO A 133 -12.18 16.58 -18.11
CA PRO A 133 -12.36 17.28 -16.83
C PRO A 133 -12.63 18.79 -16.97
N LYS A 134 -12.09 19.46 -18.00
CA LYS A 134 -12.37 20.89 -18.22
C LYS A 134 -13.81 21.09 -18.67
N THR A 135 -14.34 20.22 -19.51
CA THR A 135 -15.74 20.27 -19.94
C THR A 135 -16.68 20.01 -18.76
N VAL A 136 -16.34 19.06 -17.87
CA VAL A 136 -17.09 18.84 -16.62
C VAL A 136 -17.11 20.10 -15.76
N GLN A 137 -15.95 20.74 -15.56
CA GLN A 137 -15.84 21.96 -14.75
C GLN A 137 -16.63 23.14 -15.33
N VAL A 138 -16.58 23.34 -16.65
CA VAL A 138 -17.34 24.41 -17.33
C VAL A 138 -18.84 24.17 -17.19
N SER A 139 -19.30 22.92 -17.39
CA SER A 139 -20.70 22.55 -17.26
C SER A 139 -21.19 22.71 -15.82
N MET A 140 -20.38 22.31 -14.82
CA MET A 140 -20.70 22.49 -13.40
C MET A 140 -20.85 23.96 -13.02
N GLN A 141 -20.03 24.86 -13.58
CA GLN A 141 -20.15 26.31 -13.35
C GLN A 141 -21.38 26.94 -14.01
N ALA A 142 -21.91 26.31 -15.07
CA ALA A 142 -23.13 26.75 -15.74
C ALA A 142 -24.42 26.28 -15.04
N LEU A 143 -24.32 25.28 -14.15
CA LEU A 143 -25.43 24.76 -13.38
C LEU A 143 -25.76 25.63 -12.15
N PRO A 144 -27.04 25.72 -11.77
CA PRO A 144 -27.46 26.43 -10.56
C PRO A 144 -26.86 25.79 -9.29
N ASP A 145 -26.66 26.61 -8.25
CA ASP A 145 -26.10 26.17 -6.95
C ASP A 145 -27.16 25.46 -6.06
N GLU A 146 -28.41 25.39 -6.50
CA GLU A 146 -29.53 24.84 -5.73
C GLU A 146 -29.52 23.31 -5.72
N SER A 147 -29.94 22.71 -4.61
CA SER A 147 -30.19 21.26 -4.54
C SER A 147 -31.53 20.92 -5.17
N ARG A 148 -31.57 19.89 -6.00
CA ARG A 148 -32.75 19.49 -6.79
C ARG A 148 -32.87 17.97 -6.83
N THR A 149 -34.08 17.49 -7.03
CA THR A 149 -34.32 16.06 -7.30
C THR A 149 -33.68 15.64 -8.63
N LEU A 150 -33.42 14.34 -8.81
CA LEU A 150 -32.82 13.84 -10.06
C LEU A 150 -33.66 14.17 -11.31
N SER A 151 -35.00 14.16 -11.20
CA SER A 151 -35.88 14.57 -12.30
C SER A 151 -35.76 16.06 -12.64
N GLU A 152 -35.66 16.92 -11.62
CA GLU A 152 -35.48 18.36 -11.84
C GLU A 152 -34.09 18.68 -12.40
N TRP A 153 -33.07 17.89 -12.06
CA TRP A 153 -31.75 17.99 -12.68
C TRP A 153 -31.78 17.56 -14.15
N HIS A 154 -32.50 16.48 -14.48
CA HIS A 154 -32.67 16.05 -15.86
C HIS A 154 -33.33 17.15 -16.71
N ASP A 155 -34.45 17.73 -16.24
CA ASP A 155 -35.14 18.82 -16.92
C ASP A 155 -34.24 20.07 -17.12
N GLU A 156 -33.44 20.43 -16.10
CA GLU A 156 -32.49 21.56 -16.18
C GLU A 156 -31.37 21.30 -17.20
N LEU A 157 -30.84 20.08 -17.23
CA LEU A 157 -29.79 19.67 -18.16
C LEU A 157 -30.29 19.66 -19.62
N GLU A 158 -31.51 19.19 -19.85
CA GLU A 158 -32.13 19.19 -21.19
C GLU A 158 -32.45 20.63 -21.67
N ALA A 159 -32.89 21.50 -20.76
CA ALA A 159 -33.26 22.87 -21.09
C ALA A 159 -32.05 23.80 -21.33
N ASN A 160 -30.84 23.42 -20.90
CA ASN A 160 -29.66 24.27 -20.94
C ASN A 160 -28.71 23.92 -22.10
N PRO A 161 -28.75 24.65 -23.24
CA PRO A 161 -27.92 24.36 -24.40
C PRO A 161 -26.42 24.66 -24.19
N GLY A 162 -26.05 25.27 -23.06
CA GLY A 162 -24.65 25.54 -22.70
C GLY A 162 -23.96 24.36 -22.01
N ILE A 163 -24.71 23.29 -21.71
CA ILE A 163 -24.21 22.08 -21.05
C ILE A 163 -23.98 20.99 -22.09
N ASP A 164 -22.95 20.19 -21.87
CA ASP A 164 -22.65 19.05 -22.73
C ASP A 164 -23.77 18.00 -22.68
N GLU A 165 -24.28 17.59 -23.83
CA GLU A 165 -25.42 16.65 -23.95
C GLU A 165 -25.20 15.32 -23.21
N ARG A 166 -23.94 14.93 -23.01
CA ARG A 166 -23.57 13.74 -22.23
C ARG A 166 -24.00 13.81 -20.77
N PHE A 167 -24.20 15.01 -20.20
CA PHE A 167 -24.77 15.15 -18.87
C PHE A 167 -26.22 14.67 -18.79
N VAL A 168 -27.00 14.83 -19.87
CA VAL A 168 -28.38 14.32 -19.94
C VAL A 168 -28.36 12.80 -19.89
N THR A 169 -27.51 12.14 -20.67
CA THR A 169 -27.33 10.67 -20.63
C THR A 169 -26.93 10.18 -19.24
N TYR A 170 -26.09 10.92 -18.53
CA TYR A 170 -25.73 10.60 -17.15
C TYR A 170 -26.90 10.76 -16.18
N ALA A 171 -27.68 11.84 -16.27
CA ALA A 171 -28.85 12.06 -15.43
C ALA A 171 -29.96 11.03 -15.68
N GLU A 172 -30.16 10.61 -16.93
CA GLU A 172 -31.06 9.51 -17.29
C GLU A 172 -30.63 8.20 -16.62
N TRP A 173 -29.34 7.87 -16.69
CA TRP A 173 -28.81 6.68 -16.02
C TRP A 173 -29.00 6.72 -14.50
N LEU A 174 -28.84 7.89 -13.86
CA LEU A 174 -29.12 8.05 -12.43
C LEU A 174 -30.60 7.83 -12.11
N GLY A 175 -31.51 8.34 -12.96
CA GLY A 175 -32.95 8.16 -12.81
C GLY A 175 -33.40 6.70 -13.01
N ASP A 176 -32.70 5.96 -13.85
CA ASP A 176 -32.98 4.55 -14.15
C ASP A 176 -32.35 3.56 -13.15
N CYS A 177 -31.52 4.05 -12.22
CA CYS A 177 -30.85 3.20 -11.24
C CYS A 177 -31.88 2.51 -10.30
N PRO A 178 -31.80 1.17 -10.15
CA PRO A 178 -32.72 0.43 -9.30
C PRO A 178 -32.51 0.75 -7.81
N GLU A 179 -33.53 0.46 -6.99
CA GLU A 179 -33.38 0.44 -5.54
C GLU A 179 -32.26 -0.54 -5.10
N PRO A 180 -31.52 -0.24 -4.02
CA PRO A 180 -30.32 -0.98 -3.63
C PRO A 180 -30.66 -2.35 -3.01
N THR A 181 -30.97 -3.34 -3.85
CA THR A 181 -30.91 -4.76 -3.46
C THR A 181 -29.47 -5.27 -3.58
N PRO A 182 -29.08 -6.35 -2.88
CA PRO A 182 -27.74 -6.93 -3.04
C PRO A 182 -27.35 -7.23 -4.50
N GLU A 183 -28.30 -7.71 -5.31
CA GLU A 183 -28.07 -7.99 -6.73
C GLU A 183 -27.97 -6.71 -7.56
N ALA A 184 -28.88 -5.76 -7.36
CA ALA A 184 -28.85 -4.45 -8.03
C ALA A 184 -27.56 -3.68 -7.75
N VAL A 185 -27.13 -3.64 -6.48
CA VAL A 185 -25.86 -3.02 -6.07
C VAL A 185 -24.68 -3.66 -6.78
N THR A 186 -24.64 -4.99 -6.86
CA THR A 186 -23.55 -5.69 -7.54
C THR A 186 -23.52 -5.34 -9.02
N ASN A 187 -24.67 -5.40 -9.70
CA ASN A 187 -24.75 -5.15 -11.14
C ASN A 187 -24.35 -3.71 -11.48
N VAL A 188 -24.97 -2.72 -10.81
CA VAL A 188 -24.68 -1.29 -11.05
C VAL A 188 -23.20 -0.97 -10.83
N LEU A 189 -22.63 -1.42 -9.71
CA LEU A 189 -21.24 -1.10 -9.39
C LEU A 189 -20.24 -1.90 -10.26
N THR A 190 -20.57 -3.12 -10.67
CA THR A 190 -19.76 -3.87 -11.64
C THR A 190 -19.74 -3.16 -12.99
N ASP A 191 -20.90 -2.74 -13.51
CA ASP A 191 -20.99 -2.04 -14.80
C ASP A 191 -20.18 -0.74 -14.79
N VAL A 192 -20.25 0.03 -13.70
CA VAL A 192 -19.46 1.27 -13.53
C VAL A 192 -17.96 0.99 -13.56
N VAL A 193 -17.49 -0.07 -12.89
CA VAL A 193 -16.05 -0.41 -12.80
C VAL A 193 -15.54 -1.02 -14.10
N ASP A 194 -16.34 -1.85 -14.76
CA ASP A 194 -16.02 -2.42 -16.07
C ASP A 194 -15.87 -1.32 -17.11
N THR A 195 -16.81 -0.38 -17.15
CA THR A 195 -16.74 0.79 -18.05
C THR A 195 -15.53 1.67 -17.73
N TYR A 196 -15.20 1.85 -16.45
CA TYR A 196 -13.97 2.57 -16.07
C TYR A 196 -12.71 1.86 -16.56
N GLU A 197 -12.65 0.52 -16.49
CA GLU A 197 -11.51 -0.25 -17.01
C GLU A 197 -11.33 -0.03 -18.51
N GLU A 198 -12.42 -0.05 -19.26
CA GLU A 198 -12.41 0.03 -20.72
C GLU A 198 -12.15 1.45 -21.23
N LEU A 199 -12.70 2.48 -20.57
CA LEU A 199 -12.69 3.86 -21.07
C LEU A 199 -11.92 4.83 -20.16
N GLY A 200 -12.04 4.68 -18.84
CA GLY A 200 -11.40 5.58 -17.87
C GLY A 200 -9.89 5.36 -17.73
N LEU A 201 -9.45 4.09 -17.76
CA LEU A 201 -8.05 3.69 -17.58
C LEU A 201 -7.14 4.09 -18.75
N PRO A 202 -7.55 3.95 -20.04
CA PRO A 202 -6.81 4.52 -21.16
C PRO A 202 -6.54 6.02 -21.01
N VAL A 203 -7.51 6.79 -20.50
CA VAL A 203 -7.31 8.22 -20.23
C VAL A 203 -6.28 8.46 -19.12
N THR A 204 -6.17 7.58 -18.10
CA THR A 204 -5.08 7.68 -17.11
C THR A 204 -3.75 7.48 -17.82
N LYS A 205 -3.65 6.44 -18.64
CA LYS A 205 -2.43 6.08 -19.37
C LYS A 205 -1.92 7.18 -20.30
N GLU A 206 -2.83 7.83 -21.02
CA GLU A 206 -2.47 8.92 -21.94
C GLU A 206 -1.95 10.17 -21.22
N ASN A 207 -2.40 10.41 -19.99
CA ASN A 207 -2.01 11.57 -19.18
C ASN A 207 -0.90 11.28 -18.17
N ASP A 208 -0.46 10.03 -18.05
CA ASP A 208 0.56 9.62 -17.09
C ASP A 208 1.97 10.00 -17.56
N SER A 209 2.87 10.04 -16.60
CA SER A 209 4.30 10.04 -16.80
C SER A 209 4.78 8.78 -17.56
N PRO A 210 5.97 8.81 -18.19
CA PRO A 210 6.56 7.63 -18.84
C PRO A 210 6.75 6.41 -17.92
N SER A 211 6.71 6.59 -16.60
CA SER A 211 6.78 5.51 -15.61
C SER A 211 5.46 4.80 -15.36
N LEU A 212 4.34 5.28 -15.90
CA LEU A 212 3.01 4.66 -15.82
C LEU A 212 2.52 4.36 -14.39
N ILE A 213 2.98 5.14 -13.40
CA ILE A 213 2.69 4.86 -11.98
C ILE A 213 1.21 5.05 -11.67
N GLU A 214 0.57 6.10 -12.21
CA GLU A 214 -0.86 6.33 -11.99
C GLU A 214 -1.71 5.27 -12.69
N THR A 215 -1.28 4.86 -13.88
CA THR A 215 -1.92 3.81 -14.67
C THR A 215 -1.88 2.48 -13.95
N GLU A 216 -0.71 2.10 -13.44
CA GLU A 216 -0.56 0.88 -12.64
C GLU A 216 -1.40 0.94 -11.36
N ARG A 217 -1.43 2.10 -10.68
CA ARG A 217 -2.27 2.31 -9.50
C ARG A 217 -3.76 2.15 -9.81
N ASP A 218 -4.27 2.79 -10.86
CA ASP A 218 -5.69 2.73 -11.25
C ASP A 218 -6.07 1.35 -11.80
N ALA A 219 -5.17 0.66 -12.53
CA ALA A 219 -5.37 -0.72 -12.97
C ALA A 219 -5.54 -1.69 -11.79
N ARG A 220 -4.63 -1.61 -10.81
CA ARG A 220 -4.70 -2.41 -9.58
C ARG A 220 -5.96 -2.08 -8.78
N ALA A 221 -6.30 -0.80 -8.68
CA ALA A 221 -7.51 -0.34 -8.02
C ALA A 221 -8.77 -0.92 -8.66
N THR A 222 -8.83 -0.95 -9.98
CA THR A 222 -9.96 -1.50 -10.72
C THR A 222 -10.18 -2.98 -10.39
N VAL A 223 -9.14 -3.81 -10.47
CA VAL A 223 -9.22 -5.24 -10.11
C VAL A 223 -9.66 -5.43 -8.66
N ARG A 224 -9.11 -4.61 -7.75
CA ARG A 224 -9.45 -4.67 -6.33
C ARG A 224 -10.88 -4.24 -6.06
N VAL A 225 -11.36 -3.18 -6.72
CA VAL A 225 -12.74 -2.69 -6.60
C VAL A 225 -13.73 -3.73 -7.15
N LYS A 226 -13.45 -4.39 -8.27
CA LYS A 226 -14.28 -5.52 -8.75
C LYS A 226 -14.43 -6.61 -7.69
N THR A 227 -13.33 -6.97 -7.03
CA THR A 227 -13.36 -7.93 -5.93
C THR A 227 -14.15 -7.40 -4.73
N LEU A 228 -14.02 -6.12 -4.40
CA LEU A 228 -14.78 -5.47 -3.32
C LEU A 228 -16.29 -5.49 -3.61
N VAL A 229 -16.72 -5.19 -4.83
CA VAL A 229 -18.13 -5.23 -5.25
C VAL A 229 -18.72 -6.64 -5.07
N GLN A 230 -17.97 -7.69 -5.41
CA GLN A 230 -18.40 -9.07 -5.16
C GLN A 230 -18.54 -9.41 -3.66
N GLN A 231 -17.63 -8.90 -2.82
CA GLN A 231 -17.71 -9.08 -1.36
C GLN A 231 -18.84 -8.27 -0.73
N LEU A 232 -19.09 -7.07 -1.28
CA LEU A 232 -20.14 -6.16 -0.85
C LEU A 232 -21.51 -6.82 -0.98
N ARG A 233 -21.77 -7.55 -2.08
CA ARG A 233 -23.02 -8.32 -2.26
C ARG A 233 -23.37 -9.18 -1.04
N HIS A 234 -22.43 -10.02 -0.63
CA HIS A 234 -22.63 -11.01 0.42
C HIS A 234 -22.78 -10.32 1.78
N LYS A 235 -21.84 -9.42 2.10
CA LYS A 235 -21.88 -8.68 3.36
C LYS A 235 -23.11 -7.78 3.48
N TYR A 236 -23.56 -7.19 2.38
CA TYR A 236 -24.76 -6.34 2.38
C TYR A 236 -26.02 -7.16 2.62
N ALA A 237 -26.15 -8.31 1.94
CA ALA A 237 -27.24 -9.25 2.19
C ALA A 237 -27.28 -9.71 3.66
N ASP A 238 -26.13 -10.14 4.21
CA ASP A 238 -26.03 -10.56 5.61
C ASP A 238 -26.46 -9.45 6.58
N ARG A 239 -26.01 -8.21 6.36
CA ARG A 239 -26.34 -7.06 7.24
C ARG A 239 -27.80 -6.60 7.13
N LEU A 240 -28.42 -6.78 5.97
CA LEU A 240 -29.86 -6.55 5.80
C LEU A 240 -30.67 -7.62 6.54
N ASP A 241 -30.28 -8.90 6.41
CA ASP A 241 -30.95 -10.02 7.08
C ASP A 241 -30.84 -9.92 8.61
N GLU A 242 -29.71 -9.43 9.12
CA GLU A 242 -29.48 -9.15 10.54
C GLU A 242 -30.20 -7.88 11.05
N GLY A 243 -30.77 -7.07 10.15
CA GLY A 243 -31.44 -5.81 10.48
C GLY A 243 -30.49 -4.71 10.99
N ILE A 244 -29.20 -4.82 10.68
CA ILE A 244 -28.16 -3.86 11.13
C ILE A 244 -28.10 -2.63 10.20
N LEU A 245 -28.37 -2.82 8.90
CA LEU A 245 -28.36 -1.76 7.91
C LEU A 245 -29.73 -1.53 7.28
N GLY A 246 -29.98 -0.31 6.84
CA GLY A 246 -31.14 0.04 6.02
C GLY A 246 -30.92 -0.31 4.54
N ARG A 247 -32.01 -0.47 3.80
CA ARG A 247 -31.97 -0.64 2.35
C ARG A 247 -31.78 0.72 1.65
N SER A 248 -30.55 1.24 1.66
CA SER A 248 -30.17 2.53 1.08
C SER A 248 -28.79 2.50 0.44
N TRP A 249 -28.56 3.35 -0.57
CA TRP A 249 -27.25 3.55 -1.19
C TRP A 249 -26.22 4.15 -0.21
N SER A 250 -26.67 4.90 0.80
CA SER A 250 -25.80 5.37 1.89
C SER A 250 -25.23 4.21 2.72
N SER A 251 -26.04 3.20 3.02
CA SER A 251 -25.58 2.00 3.73
C SER A 251 -24.58 1.19 2.90
N VAL A 252 -24.74 1.21 1.57
CA VAL A 252 -23.81 0.59 0.61
C VAL A 252 -22.47 1.33 0.59
N ALA A 253 -22.47 2.67 0.61
CA ALA A 253 -21.24 3.47 0.69
C ALA A 253 -20.47 3.20 1.99
N GLU A 254 -21.16 3.24 3.14
CA GLU A 254 -20.57 2.96 4.45
C GLU A 254 -19.94 1.56 4.52
N LEU A 255 -20.65 0.56 4.01
CA LEU A 255 -20.16 -0.81 3.98
C LEU A 255 -18.98 -0.99 3.00
N SER A 256 -19.02 -0.32 1.84
CA SER A 256 -17.92 -0.32 0.87
C SER A 256 -16.64 0.23 1.49
N GLN A 257 -16.73 1.34 2.24
CA GLN A 257 -15.62 1.92 2.97
C GLN A 257 -15.08 0.97 4.05
N LEU A 258 -15.98 0.30 4.78
CA LEU A 258 -15.58 -0.70 5.79
C LEU A 258 -14.87 -1.90 5.17
N ILE A 259 -15.30 -2.39 4.01
CA ILE A 259 -14.64 -3.53 3.33
C ILE A 259 -13.32 -3.08 2.71
N ALA A 260 -13.26 -1.89 2.08
CA ALA A 260 -12.05 -1.37 1.46
C ALA A 260 -10.92 -1.11 2.47
N THR A 261 -11.27 -0.84 3.73
CA THR A 261 -10.32 -0.65 4.84
C THR A 261 -9.90 -1.96 5.52
N GLN A 262 -10.60 -3.08 5.27
CA GLN A 262 -10.20 -4.40 5.75
C GLN A 262 -9.07 -4.94 4.85
N ARG A 263 -7.88 -5.14 5.45
CA ARG A 263 -6.59 -5.41 4.78
C ARG A 263 -6.25 -6.91 4.72
N PRO A 264 -6.25 -7.55 3.54
CA PRO A 264 -5.43 -8.73 3.27
C PRO A 264 -4.31 -8.33 2.31
N GLY A 265 -3.07 -8.29 2.81
CA GLY A 265 -1.88 -8.04 1.98
C GLY A 265 -1.52 -9.27 1.15
N ARG A 266 -1.32 -9.08 -0.17
CA ARG A 266 -0.69 -10.09 -1.03
C ARG A 266 -0.01 -9.39 -2.20
N ARG A 267 1.13 -9.94 -2.63
CA ARG A 267 1.90 -9.54 -3.83
C ARG A 267 0.99 -9.53 -5.06
N GLU A 268 0.97 -8.41 -5.80
CA GLU A 268 0.06 -8.26 -6.95
C GLU A 268 0.72 -8.57 -8.31
N HIS A 269 2.02 -8.32 -8.55
CA HIS A 269 2.67 -8.66 -9.85
C HIS A 269 4.18 -9.00 -9.76
N SER A 270 4.67 -9.76 -10.76
CA SER A 270 6.07 -10.13 -10.96
C SER A 270 6.63 -9.39 -12.18
N ASN A 271 7.42 -8.33 -11.98
CA ASN A 271 8.18 -7.68 -13.07
C ASN A 271 9.67 -8.00 -12.89
N ALA A 272 10.25 -8.77 -13.81
CA ALA A 272 11.64 -9.21 -13.73
C ALA A 272 12.69 -8.07 -13.89
N ARG A 273 12.24 -6.82 -14.12
CA ARG A 273 13.11 -5.64 -14.31
C ARG A 273 13.07 -4.63 -13.17
N ALA A 274 12.19 -4.81 -12.18
CA ALA A 274 12.03 -3.87 -11.07
C ALA A 274 12.49 -4.45 -9.73
N ILE A 275 13.04 -3.59 -8.86
CA ILE A 275 13.54 -3.98 -7.53
C ILE A 275 12.35 -4.12 -6.59
N ASP A 276 12.19 -5.30 -5.99
CA ASP A 276 11.16 -5.56 -4.99
C ASP A 276 11.50 -4.84 -3.69
N ILE A 277 10.62 -3.94 -3.25
CA ILE A 277 10.68 -3.30 -1.93
C ILE A 277 9.45 -3.73 -1.14
N VAL A 278 9.65 -4.47 -0.06
CA VAL A 278 8.60 -5.21 0.65
C VAL A 278 8.52 -4.82 2.12
N GLU A 279 7.32 -4.92 2.69
CA GLU A 279 7.17 -4.93 4.15
C GLU A 279 7.61 -6.29 4.69
N ALA A 280 8.15 -6.29 5.91
CA ALA A 280 8.63 -7.49 6.59
C ALA A 280 7.56 -8.57 6.79
N ASN A 281 6.27 -8.18 6.79
CA ASN A 281 5.15 -9.11 6.83
C ASN A 281 5.03 -9.97 5.55
N ASP A 282 5.55 -9.49 4.43
CA ASP A 282 5.28 -10.06 3.11
C ASP A 282 6.47 -10.84 2.53
N ILE A 283 7.61 -10.87 3.24
CA ILE A 283 8.80 -11.63 2.82
C ILE A 283 8.75 -13.12 3.21
N TRP A 284 7.80 -13.52 4.05
CA TRP A 284 7.66 -14.90 4.51
C TRP A 284 7.60 -15.90 3.34
N LEU A 285 8.34 -17.02 3.47
CA LEU A 285 8.54 -18.08 2.47
C LEU A 285 9.26 -17.65 1.17
N LEU A 286 9.77 -16.42 1.07
CA LEU A 286 10.66 -16.07 -0.04
C LEU A 286 12.08 -16.56 0.26
N ASN A 287 12.80 -16.87 -0.81
CA ASN A 287 14.25 -17.13 -0.77
C ASN A 287 14.87 -16.24 -1.85
N VAL A 288 15.56 -15.19 -1.41
CA VAL A 288 16.15 -14.15 -2.25
C VAL A 288 17.65 -14.11 -1.96
N PRO A 289 18.53 -14.21 -2.97
CA PRO A 289 19.97 -14.23 -2.76
C PRO A 289 20.49 -13.06 -1.90
N TYR A 290 20.04 -11.83 -2.16
CA TYR A 290 20.47 -10.66 -1.40
C TYR A 290 19.28 -9.92 -0.79
N VAL A 291 19.25 -9.85 0.55
CA VAL A 291 18.22 -9.14 1.30
C VAL A 291 18.83 -7.92 1.96
N LEU A 292 18.20 -6.75 1.78
CA LEU A 292 18.56 -5.51 2.47
C LEU A 292 17.48 -5.19 3.50
N ALA A 293 17.73 -5.43 4.78
CA ALA A 293 16.84 -5.05 5.87
C ALA A 293 17.09 -3.58 6.28
N VAL A 294 16.06 -2.74 6.23
CA VAL A 294 16.17 -1.29 6.36
C VAL A 294 15.43 -0.76 7.57
N GLY A 295 16.02 0.20 8.28
CA GLY A 295 15.40 0.88 9.41
C GLY A 295 15.46 0.11 10.72
N LEU A 296 16.57 -0.57 11.01
CA LEU A 296 16.76 -1.33 12.26
C LEU A 296 17.11 -0.39 13.43
N ILE A 297 16.10 0.32 13.90
CA ILE A 297 16.16 1.33 14.95
C ILE A 297 15.20 0.98 16.08
N ASP A 298 15.60 1.28 17.31
CA ASP A 298 14.76 1.10 18.49
C ASP A 298 13.47 1.93 18.38
N GLY A 299 12.34 1.25 18.55
CA GLY A 299 11.00 1.83 18.44
C GLY A 299 10.43 1.90 17.02
N GLU A 300 11.23 1.67 15.97
CA GLU A 300 10.74 1.50 14.59
C GLU A 300 10.62 0.01 14.22
N TRP A 301 11.64 -0.79 14.56
CA TRP A 301 11.61 -2.24 14.40
C TRP A 301 12.36 -2.91 15.57
N PRO A 302 11.66 -3.55 16.53
CA PRO A 302 10.20 -3.67 16.64
C PRO A 302 9.56 -2.34 17.04
N GLN A 303 8.33 -2.11 16.58
CA GLN A 303 7.57 -0.93 16.96
C GLN A 303 7.02 -1.08 18.38
N GLN A 304 7.25 -0.06 19.18
CA GLN A 304 6.63 0.02 20.49
C GLN A 304 5.18 0.47 20.33
N THR A 305 4.24 -0.35 20.79
CA THR A 305 2.82 0.02 20.73
C THR A 305 2.44 0.81 21.98
N GLU A 306 1.86 1.99 21.79
CA GLU A 306 1.33 2.77 22.92
C GLU A 306 0.20 1.98 23.59
N SER A 307 0.31 1.80 24.91
CA SER A 307 -0.66 1.07 25.71
C SER A 307 -0.97 1.85 26.97
N VAL A 308 -2.26 1.97 27.27
CA VAL A 308 -2.77 2.56 28.52
C VAL A 308 -2.48 1.68 29.75
N VAL A 309 -2.05 0.43 29.53
CA VAL A 309 -1.69 -0.50 30.60
C VAL A 309 -0.20 -0.30 30.94
N PRO A 310 0.18 -0.09 32.22
CA PRO A 310 1.58 0.09 32.60
C PRO A 310 2.46 -1.11 32.20
N PRO A 311 3.73 -0.88 31.77
CA PRO A 311 4.63 -1.94 31.34
C PRO A 311 4.79 -3.09 32.34
N GLU A 312 4.83 -2.79 33.65
CA GLU A 312 4.99 -3.79 34.71
C GLU A 312 3.79 -4.74 34.79
N LEU A 313 2.59 -4.22 34.51
CA LEU A 313 1.37 -5.02 34.45
C LEU A 313 1.27 -5.79 33.14
N GLN A 314 1.75 -5.23 32.02
CA GLN A 314 1.87 -5.97 30.76
C GLN A 314 2.80 -7.17 30.92
N GLU A 315 3.99 -7.00 31.52
CA GLU A 315 4.92 -8.09 31.80
C GLU A 315 4.30 -9.17 32.70
N ALA A 316 3.55 -8.78 33.73
CA ALA A 316 2.88 -9.74 34.61
C ALA A 316 1.80 -10.56 33.86
N ILE A 317 1.04 -9.92 32.96
CA ILE A 317 0.06 -10.59 32.10
C ILE A 317 0.77 -11.53 31.10
N LEU A 318 1.88 -11.08 30.51
CA LEU A 318 2.69 -11.85 29.56
C LEU A 318 3.37 -13.06 30.20
N ARG A 319 3.93 -12.92 31.40
CA ARG A 319 4.49 -14.04 32.18
C ARG A 319 3.39 -15.02 32.62
N GLY A 320 2.17 -14.53 32.80
CA GLY A 320 1.02 -15.34 33.18
C GLY A 320 0.97 -15.69 34.67
N ASP A 321 1.67 -14.93 35.50
CA ASP A 321 1.80 -15.22 36.93
C ASP A 321 0.59 -14.75 37.75
N GLY A 322 0.17 -15.53 38.74
CA GLY A 322 -0.85 -15.15 39.71
C GLY A 322 -2.25 -14.89 39.11
N ARG A 323 -2.98 -13.90 39.65
CA ARG A 323 -4.38 -13.63 39.26
C ARG A 323 -4.53 -13.01 37.86
N VAL A 324 -3.46 -12.42 37.33
CA VAL A 324 -3.45 -11.76 36.01
C VAL A 324 -3.22 -12.72 34.85
N GLY A 325 -2.81 -13.97 35.11
CA GLY A 325 -2.65 -15.01 34.09
C GLY A 325 -3.95 -15.44 33.39
N THR A 326 -5.11 -15.04 33.94
CA THR A 326 -6.44 -15.21 33.31
C THR A 326 -6.75 -14.17 32.23
N LEU A 327 -5.98 -13.07 32.18
CA LEU A 327 -6.13 -12.03 31.17
C LEU A 327 -5.39 -12.46 29.89
N ALA A 328 -6.05 -12.29 28.75
CA ALA A 328 -5.41 -12.50 27.45
C ALA A 328 -4.46 -11.32 27.17
N PRO A 329 -3.17 -11.58 26.86
CA PRO A 329 -2.30 -10.52 26.41
C PRO A 329 -2.83 -9.92 25.10
N ARG A 330 -2.76 -8.60 24.95
CA ARG A 330 -2.99 -8.00 23.63
C ARG A 330 -1.81 -8.36 22.76
N THR A 331 -2.07 -8.74 21.51
CA THR A 331 -1.03 -9.04 20.51
C THR A 331 -0.08 -7.87 20.29
N ALA A 332 -0.56 -6.63 20.47
CA ALA A 332 0.24 -5.41 20.47
C ALA A 332 1.27 -5.33 21.62
N TRP A 333 1.09 -6.04 22.73
CA TRP A 333 2.03 -6.01 23.86
C TRP A 333 3.20 -6.96 23.68
N THR A 334 3.15 -7.81 22.66
CA THR A 334 4.26 -8.70 22.31
C THR A 334 4.99 -8.15 21.10
N THR A 335 6.30 -7.94 21.23
CA THR A 335 7.19 -7.74 20.06
C THR A 335 7.33 -9.01 19.22
N GLY A 336 6.68 -10.12 19.62
CA GLY A 336 6.72 -11.42 18.95
C GLY A 336 6.45 -11.32 17.46
N ARG A 337 5.43 -10.56 17.02
CA ARG A 337 5.15 -10.41 15.59
C ARG A 337 6.28 -9.72 14.83
N ASP A 338 6.79 -8.60 15.34
CA ASP A 338 7.87 -7.86 14.68
C ASP A 338 9.20 -8.63 14.74
N ARG A 339 9.38 -9.46 15.78
CA ARG A 339 10.50 -10.42 15.90
C ARG A 339 10.38 -11.55 14.89
N ASP A 340 9.20 -12.14 14.73
CA ASP A 340 8.93 -13.20 13.76
C ASP A 340 9.12 -12.66 12.32
N GLN A 341 8.63 -11.45 12.03
CA GLN A 341 8.86 -10.78 10.74
C GLN A 341 10.34 -10.52 10.47
N PHE A 342 11.11 -10.21 11.53
CA PHE A 342 12.55 -10.07 11.41
C PHE A 342 13.22 -11.43 11.15
N ASP A 343 12.85 -12.48 11.90
CA ASP A 343 13.30 -13.87 11.67
C ASP A 343 13.01 -14.33 10.24
N ASP A 344 11.83 -14.03 9.70
CA ASP A 344 11.46 -14.30 8.32
C ASP A 344 12.33 -13.53 7.32
N THR A 345 12.69 -12.28 7.66
CA THR A 345 13.62 -11.47 6.86
C THR A 345 15.03 -12.08 6.84
N LEU A 346 15.51 -12.58 7.98
CA LEU A 346 16.81 -13.27 8.08
C LEU A 346 16.82 -14.54 7.23
N ARG A 347 15.78 -15.38 7.37
CA ARG A 347 15.66 -16.66 6.65
C ARG A 347 15.47 -16.52 5.15
N ALA A 348 14.96 -15.37 4.70
CA ALA A 348 14.79 -15.11 3.28
C ALA A 348 16.11 -14.84 2.55
N ALA A 349 17.19 -14.49 3.26
CA ALA A 349 18.49 -14.20 2.67
C ALA A 349 19.24 -15.50 2.29
N GLY A 350 19.50 -15.69 0.99
CA GLY A 350 20.16 -16.90 0.48
C GLY A 350 21.68 -16.84 0.43
N ASN A 351 22.26 -15.68 0.07
CA ASN A 351 23.70 -15.49 -0.13
C ASN A 351 24.28 -14.38 0.76
N GLY A 352 23.48 -13.37 1.12
CA GLY A 352 23.96 -12.28 1.96
C GLY A 352 22.84 -11.40 2.51
N LEU A 353 23.04 -10.92 3.73
CA LEU A 353 22.14 -10.00 4.41
C LEU A 353 22.84 -8.66 4.62
N ILE A 354 22.23 -7.57 4.17
CA ILE A 354 22.68 -6.22 4.48
C ILE A 354 21.66 -5.58 5.42
N VAL A 355 22.08 -5.25 6.63
CA VAL A 355 21.25 -4.56 7.62
C VAL A 355 21.61 -3.07 7.62
N THR A 356 20.61 -2.20 7.71
CA THR A 356 20.85 -0.74 7.70
C THR A 356 20.07 -0.02 8.80
N ARG A 357 20.65 1.08 9.29
CA ARG A 357 20.02 1.97 10.25
C ARG A 357 20.50 3.42 10.08
N HIS A 358 19.64 4.37 10.43
CA HIS A 358 20.02 5.76 10.64
C HIS A 358 20.21 6.10 12.13
N THR A 359 21.03 7.11 12.44
CA THR A 359 21.37 7.49 13.82
C THR A 359 20.74 8.78 14.30
N GLU A 360 20.10 9.55 13.42
CA GLU A 360 19.46 10.81 13.76
C GLU A 360 18.04 10.87 13.18
N SER A 361 17.08 11.31 14.00
CA SER A 361 15.71 11.60 13.58
C SER A 361 15.66 12.84 12.67
N THR A 362 14.47 13.14 12.13
CA THR A 362 14.23 14.40 11.38
C THR A 362 14.39 15.65 12.22
N SER A 363 14.22 15.57 13.56
CA SER A 363 14.46 16.66 14.51
C SER A 363 15.93 16.74 14.98
N GLY A 364 16.80 15.82 14.51
CA GLY A 364 18.22 15.77 14.90
C GLY A 364 18.48 15.06 16.23
N GLU A 365 17.50 14.35 16.77
CA GLU A 365 17.66 13.54 17.99
C GLU A 365 18.39 12.22 17.67
N GLU A 366 19.26 11.79 18.58
CA GLU A 366 19.98 10.53 18.43
C GLU A 366 19.03 9.32 18.52
N ARG A 367 19.15 8.40 17.57
CA ARG A 367 18.41 7.14 17.50
C ARG A 367 19.31 5.99 17.91
N ARG A 368 18.79 5.14 18.81
CA ARG A 368 19.46 3.92 19.26
C ARG A 368 19.28 2.79 18.23
N PRO A 369 20.26 1.89 18.08
CA PRO A 369 20.09 0.69 17.24
C PRO A 369 18.94 -0.17 17.75
N SER A 370 18.29 -0.89 16.85
CA SER A 370 17.27 -1.88 17.22
C SER A 370 17.85 -2.94 18.15
N PRO A 371 17.10 -3.39 19.18
CA PRO A 371 17.49 -4.55 20.00
C PRO A 371 17.58 -5.86 19.20
N LEU A 372 17.02 -5.92 17.98
CA LEU A 372 17.14 -7.09 17.10
C LEU A 372 18.57 -7.27 16.58
N LEU A 373 19.37 -6.19 16.52
CA LEU A 373 20.77 -6.25 16.12
C LEU A 373 21.66 -6.92 17.18
N ASP A 374 21.26 -6.91 18.46
CA ASP A 374 22.04 -7.53 19.55
C ASP A 374 22.19 -9.05 19.39
N HIS A 375 21.39 -9.66 18.52
CA HIS A 375 21.40 -11.09 18.22
C HIS A 375 22.18 -11.44 16.95
N LEU A 376 22.71 -10.46 16.21
CA LEU A 376 23.45 -10.67 14.99
C LEU A 376 24.93 -10.33 15.18
N ASP A 377 25.80 -11.15 14.60
CA ASP A 377 27.21 -10.79 14.43
C ASP A 377 27.34 -10.08 13.08
N THR A 378 27.57 -8.77 13.10
CA THR A 378 27.52 -7.93 11.90
C THR A 378 28.85 -7.24 11.65
N ASP A 379 29.32 -7.28 10.42
CA ASP A 379 30.49 -6.49 10.00
C ASP A 379 30.05 -5.06 9.65
N LEU A 380 30.46 -4.10 10.49
CA LEU A 380 30.10 -2.69 10.30
C LEU A 380 30.92 -2.07 9.16
N VAL A 381 30.22 -1.69 8.09
CA VAL A 381 30.83 -1.02 6.93
C VAL A 381 31.48 0.31 7.35
N PRO A 382 32.77 0.51 7.07
CA PRO A 382 33.47 1.75 7.41
C PRO A 382 32.84 2.99 6.75
N PRO A 383 32.87 4.17 7.41
CA PRO A 383 32.32 5.41 6.85
C PRO A 383 32.91 5.80 5.49
N ASP A 384 34.17 5.44 5.23
CA ASP A 384 34.89 5.77 3.99
C ASP A 384 34.38 4.92 2.83
N GLU A 385 34.17 3.61 3.05
CA GLU A 385 33.58 2.70 2.08
C GLU A 385 32.13 3.11 1.76
N ARG A 386 31.35 3.50 2.78
CA ARG A 386 30.00 4.04 2.56
C ARG A 386 30.01 5.31 1.72
N ARG A 387 30.99 6.19 1.92
CA ARG A 387 31.15 7.41 1.09
C ARG A 387 31.52 7.04 -0.35
N GLN A 388 32.43 6.08 -0.54
CA GLN A 388 32.80 5.59 -1.87
C GLN A 388 31.61 4.97 -2.59
N LEU A 389 30.82 4.15 -1.92
CA LEU A 389 29.59 3.53 -2.45
C LEU A 389 28.60 4.57 -3.02
N MET A 390 28.53 5.75 -2.40
CA MET A 390 27.63 6.83 -2.83
C MET A 390 28.26 7.81 -3.83
N SER A 391 29.53 7.60 -4.23
CA SER A 391 30.22 8.46 -5.19
C SER A 391 29.85 8.14 -6.65
N GLU A 392 30.34 8.95 -7.59
CA GLU A 392 30.15 8.69 -9.03
C GLU A 392 30.90 7.43 -9.48
N GLU A 393 32.10 7.20 -8.95
CA GLU A 393 32.90 5.98 -9.12
C GLU A 393 32.60 4.98 -7.98
N ARG A 394 31.31 4.64 -7.86
CA ARG A 394 30.79 3.77 -6.80
C ARG A 394 31.47 2.41 -6.77
N GLU A 395 31.84 1.99 -5.56
CA GLU A 395 32.36 0.65 -5.28
C GLU A 395 31.54 -0.02 -4.18
N LEU A 396 31.33 -1.33 -4.29
CA LEU A 396 30.78 -2.12 -3.19
C LEU A 396 31.74 -2.10 -1.99
N PRO A 397 31.23 -1.91 -0.76
CA PRO A 397 31.99 -2.16 0.46
C PRO A 397 32.58 -3.58 0.47
N ASN A 398 33.71 -3.76 1.13
CA ASN A 398 34.45 -5.02 1.10
C ASN A 398 33.61 -6.20 1.62
N ASP A 399 32.89 -5.99 2.72
CA ASP A 399 32.06 -7.03 3.34
C ASP A 399 30.88 -7.43 2.43
N VAL A 400 30.28 -6.47 1.73
CA VAL A 400 29.22 -6.74 0.74
C VAL A 400 29.78 -7.41 -0.50
N ARG A 401 30.96 -6.99 -0.97
CA ARG A 401 31.65 -7.59 -2.12
C ARG A 401 32.03 -9.05 -1.84
N ALA A 402 32.42 -9.38 -0.60
CA ALA A 402 32.75 -10.74 -0.20
C ALA A 402 31.56 -11.71 -0.34
N MET A 403 30.33 -11.22 -0.17
CA MET A 403 29.09 -12.02 -0.34
C MET A 403 28.92 -12.54 -1.78
N LEU A 404 29.41 -11.80 -2.78
CA LEU A 404 29.38 -12.22 -4.19
C LEU A 404 30.34 -13.38 -4.47
N ASN A 405 31.46 -13.45 -3.74
CA ASN A 405 32.46 -14.50 -3.92
C ASN A 405 32.04 -15.84 -3.31
N HIS A 406 31.17 -15.81 -2.29
CA HIS A 406 30.57 -17.01 -1.70
C HIS A 406 29.59 -17.73 -2.64
N GLU A 407 28.96 -17.00 -3.57
CA GLU A 407 28.06 -17.58 -4.59
C GLU A 407 28.81 -18.53 -5.56
N VAL A 408 30.05 -18.19 -5.90
CA VAL A 408 30.91 -18.99 -6.79
C VAL A 408 31.34 -20.30 -6.13
N ALA A 409 31.61 -20.29 -4.82
CA ALA A 409 32.05 -21.47 -4.08
C ALA A 409 30.94 -22.48 -3.77
N ASN A 410 29.67 -22.05 -3.70
CA ASN A 410 28.52 -22.92 -3.48
C ASN A 410 27.90 -23.48 -4.78
N SER A 411 28.38 -23.02 -5.94
CA SER A 411 27.93 -23.45 -7.28
C SER A 411 28.85 -24.51 -7.92
N GLU A 412 29.97 -24.86 -7.27
CA GLU A 412 30.86 -25.99 -7.58
C GLU A 412 30.52 -27.20 -6.70
#